data_AF-A0A1B6BAX7-F1
#
_entry.id   AF-A0A1B6BAX7-F1
#
_cell.length_a   1.000
_cell.length_b   1.000
_cell.length_c   1.000
_cell.angle_alpha   90.00
_cell.angle_beta   90.00
_cell.angle_gamma   90.00
#
_symmetry.space_group_name_H-M   'P 1'
#
loop_
_entity.id
_entity.type
_entity.pdbx_description
1 polymer ?
#
loop_
_entity_poly.entity_id
_entity_poly.type
_entity_poly.pdbx_seq_one_letter_code
_entity_poly.pdbx_strand_id
1 'polypeptide(L)'
;MAVSEPLSVDVKMMTLVNEKLQLILEEAIFDEKAEQIFRMRYGVDCQIQVPKHISKTLKVPMKKLHLEMHRIDNKIFNILKKHDLFEQI
;
A
#
# COMPACT_ATOMS: atom_id res chain seq x y z
N MET A 1 -17.10 -9.74 -34.77
CA MET A 1 -17.49 -9.54 -33.36
C MET A 1 -16.22 -9.63 -32.53
N ALA A 2 -15.75 -8.52 -31.97
CA ALA A 2 -14.57 -8.52 -31.12
C ALA A 2 -14.94 -9.10 -29.76
N VAL A 3 -14.56 -10.36 -29.51
CA VAL A 3 -14.63 -10.95 -28.18
C VAL A 3 -13.34 -10.54 -27.48
N SER A 4 -13.35 -9.36 -26.90
CA SER A 4 -12.31 -8.95 -25.97
C SER A 4 -12.65 -9.57 -24.62
N GLU A 5 -11.97 -10.65 -24.24
CA GLU A 5 -11.86 -11.05 -22.83
C GLU A 5 -10.66 -10.31 -22.23
N PRO A 6 -10.85 -9.43 -21.23
CA PRO A 6 -9.71 -9.11 -20.38
C PRO A 6 -10.16 -8.89 -18.93
N LEU A 7 -10.15 -9.90 -18.05
CA LEU A 7 -10.47 -9.66 -16.63
C LEU A 7 -9.88 -10.68 -15.63
N SER A 8 -9.27 -11.81 -16.06
CA SER A 8 -8.84 -12.85 -15.11
C SER A 8 -7.43 -12.68 -14.53
N VAL A 9 -6.55 -11.95 -15.21
CA VAL A 9 -5.17 -11.70 -14.76
C VAL A 9 -5.14 -10.66 -13.64
N ASP A 10 -6.01 -9.66 -13.69
CA ASP A 10 -6.05 -8.55 -12.73
C ASP A 10 -6.46 -9.00 -11.32
N VAL A 11 -7.42 -9.93 -11.21
CA VAL A 11 -7.94 -10.34 -9.90
C VAL A 11 -6.89 -11.11 -9.10
N LYS A 12 -6.19 -12.06 -9.73
CA LYS A 12 -5.15 -12.85 -9.05
C LYS A 12 -3.95 -11.99 -8.66
N MET A 13 -3.55 -11.06 -9.53
CA MET A 13 -2.46 -10.13 -9.24
C MET A 13 -2.82 -9.21 -8.07
N MET A 14 -4.03 -8.67 -8.05
CA MET A 14 -4.52 -7.80 -6.96
C MET A 14 -4.64 -8.55 -5.63
N THR A 15 -5.09 -9.80 -5.64
CA THR A 15 -5.14 -10.63 -4.42
C THR A 15 -3.74 -10.87 -3.86
N LEU A 16 -2.78 -11.24 -4.71
CA LEU A 16 -1.39 -11.46 -4.29
C LEU A 16 -0.75 -10.18 -3.76
N VAL A 17 -1.01 -9.03 -4.39
CA VAL A 17 -0.53 -7.73 -3.90
C VAL A 17 -1.12 -7.40 -2.53
N ASN A 18 -2.42 -7.61 -2.31
CA ASN A 18 -3.05 -7.38 -1.01
C ASN A 18 -2.50 -8.28 0.09
N GLU A 19 -2.29 -9.58 -0.19
CA GLU A 19 -1.68 -10.52 0.76
C GLU A 19 -0.25 -10.06 1.13
N LYS A 20 0.55 -9.63 0.15
CA LYS A 20 1.89 -9.10 0.41
C LYS A 20 1.85 -7.80 1.21
N LEU A 21 0.91 -6.89 0.94
CA LEU A 21 0.75 -5.66 1.71
C LEU A 21 0.29 -5.93 3.16
N GLN A 22 -0.54 -6.95 3.39
CA GLN A 22 -0.91 -7.40 4.73
C GLN A 22 0.29 -7.96 5.49
N LEU A 23 1.10 -8.81 4.86
CA LEU A 23 2.35 -9.30 5.47
C LEU A 23 3.30 -8.15 5.84
N ILE A 24 3.39 -7.13 4.99
CA ILE A 24 4.19 -5.93 5.27
C ILE A 24 3.62 -5.16 6.46
N LEU A 25 2.28 -5.06 6.61
CA LEU A 25 1.65 -4.45 7.78
C LEU A 25 1.92 -5.23 9.07
N GLU A 26 1.90 -6.56 9.02
CA GLU A 26 2.16 -7.41 10.18
C GLU A 26 3.63 -7.35 10.62
N GLU A 27 4.56 -7.30 9.67
CA GLU A 27 5.99 -7.22 9.99
C GLU A 27 6.46 -5.80 10.31
N ALA A 28 5.87 -4.79 9.66
CA ALA A 28 6.20 -3.42 9.96
C ALA A 28 5.57 -3.00 11.28
N ILE A 29 6.41 -2.68 12.28
CA ILE A 29 5.95 -1.96 13.46
C ILE A 29 5.61 -0.53 13.03
N PHE A 30 4.35 -0.30 12.66
CA PHE A 30 3.75 1.01 12.42
C PHE A 30 3.07 1.50 13.70
N ASP A 31 3.05 2.82 13.89
CA ASP A 31 2.11 3.42 14.83
C ASP A 31 0.73 3.47 14.17
N GLU A 32 -0.32 3.59 14.99
CA GLU A 32 -1.72 3.58 14.53
C GLU A 32 -1.98 4.57 13.38
N LYS A 33 -1.28 5.71 13.39
CA LYS A 33 -1.37 6.73 12.34
C LYS A 33 -0.68 6.32 11.05
N ALA A 34 0.55 5.79 11.09
CA ALA A 34 1.22 5.33 9.89
C ALA A 34 0.50 4.12 9.28
N GLU A 35 -0.07 3.26 10.12
CA GLU A 35 -0.88 2.14 9.65
C GLU A 35 -2.13 2.62 8.90
N GLN A 36 -2.86 3.59 9.43
CA GLN A 36 -4.00 4.20 8.73
C GLN A 36 -3.57 4.85 7.40
N ILE A 37 -2.44 5.59 7.38
CA ILE A 37 -1.91 6.18 6.14
C ILE A 37 -1.56 5.09 5.13
N PHE A 38 -0.93 4.00 5.57
CA PHE A 38 -0.60 2.85 4.73
C PHE A 38 -1.85 2.23 4.11
N ARG A 39 -2.84 1.86 4.95
CA ARG A 39 -4.10 1.24 4.50
C ARG A 39 -4.79 2.12 3.47
N MET A 40 -4.93 3.41 3.74
CA MET A 40 -5.58 4.36 2.83
C MET A 40 -4.78 4.60 1.55
N ARG A 41 -3.45 4.56 1.59
CA ARG A 41 -2.58 4.81 0.44
C ARG A 41 -2.52 3.62 -0.52
N TYR A 42 -2.39 2.40 0.00
CA TYR A 42 -2.24 1.20 -0.80
C TYR A 42 -3.55 0.42 -0.99
N GLY A 43 -4.63 0.84 -0.31
CA GLY A 43 -5.94 0.23 -0.47
C GLY A 43 -6.10 -1.09 0.28
N VAL A 44 -5.43 -1.25 1.42
CA VAL A 44 -5.59 -2.44 2.26
C VAL A 44 -6.86 -2.30 3.10
N ASP A 45 -7.81 -3.21 2.91
CA ASP A 45 -9.14 -3.22 3.52
C ASP A 45 -10.01 -1.98 3.24
N CYS A 46 -9.55 -1.06 2.37
CA CYS A 46 -10.28 0.15 1.99
C CYS A 46 -9.95 0.59 0.55
N GLN A 47 -10.71 1.53 0.00
CA GLN A 47 -10.38 2.11 -1.31
C GLN A 47 -9.11 2.97 -1.24
N ILE A 48 -8.27 2.89 -2.27
CA ILE A 48 -7.09 3.74 -2.45
C ILE A 48 -7.52 5.21 -2.44
N GLN A 49 -6.91 6.01 -1.57
CA GLN A 49 -7.17 7.43 -1.45
C GLN A 49 -5.98 8.26 -1.92
N VAL A 50 -6.28 9.37 -2.60
CA VAL A 50 -5.25 10.36 -2.94
C VAL A 50 -4.78 11.11 -1.69
N PRO A 51 -3.52 11.58 -1.63
CA PRO A 51 -2.94 12.20 -0.43
C PRO A 51 -3.76 13.38 0.13
N LYS A 52 -4.42 14.15 -0.75
CA LYS A 52 -5.32 15.23 -0.33
C LYS A 52 -6.50 14.74 0.52
N HIS A 53 -7.07 13.58 0.20
CA HIS A 53 -8.16 12.98 0.98
C HIS A 53 -7.64 12.42 2.30
N ILE A 54 -6.50 11.72 2.28
CA ILE A 54 -5.85 11.20 3.50
C ILE A 54 -5.55 12.34 4.49
N SER A 55 -5.00 13.46 3.99
CA SER A 55 -4.71 14.66 4.79
C SER A 55 -5.96 15.23 5.47
N LYS A 56 -7.09 15.27 4.76
CA LYS A 56 -8.37 15.74 5.31
C LYS A 56 -8.95 14.77 6.33
N THR A 57 -8.95 13.47 6.03
CA THR A 57 -9.52 12.43 6.89
C THR A 57 -8.77 12.33 8.22
N LEU A 58 -7.43 12.33 8.16
CA LEU A 58 -6.57 12.21 9.34
C LEU A 58 -6.28 13.55 10.02
N LYS A 59 -6.77 14.67 9.45
CA LYS A 59 -6.48 16.05 9.90
C LYS A 59 -4.97 16.31 10.04
N VAL A 60 -4.16 15.73 9.15
CA VAL A 60 -2.70 15.90 9.11
C VAL A 60 -2.34 16.91 8.03
N PRO A 61 -1.52 17.94 8.33
CA PRO A 61 -1.04 18.87 7.31
C PRO A 61 -0.29 18.14 6.18
N MET A 62 -0.53 18.52 4.92
CA MET A 62 0.07 17.85 3.75
C MET A 62 1.60 17.69 3.83
N LYS A 63 2.32 18.70 4.33
CA LYS A 63 3.79 18.60 4.52
C LYS A 63 4.18 17.46 5.46
N LYS A 64 3.45 17.31 6.56
CA LYS A 64 3.70 16.23 7.54
C LYS A 64 3.27 14.89 6.97
N LEU A 65 2.13 14.84 6.26
CA LEU A 65 1.67 13.63 5.58
C LEU A 65 2.70 13.13 4.57
N HIS A 66 3.28 14.00 3.74
CA HIS A 66 4.32 13.62 2.79
C HIS A 66 5.54 13.00 3.48
N LEU A 67 5.95 13.55 4.62
CA LEU A 67 7.08 13.02 5.39
C LEU A 67 6.77 11.63 5.96
N GLU A 68 5.57 11.43 6.52
CA GLU A 68 5.15 10.12 7.01
C GLU A 68 4.99 9.11 5.88
N MET A 69 4.41 9.52 4.75
CA MET A 69 4.31 8.70 3.54
C MET A 69 5.69 8.23 3.05
N HIS A 70 6.69 9.12 3.03
CA HIS A 70 8.05 8.75 2.64
C HIS A 70 8.71 7.80 3.65
N ARG A 71 8.45 7.97 4.95
CA ARG A 71 8.92 7.04 5.99
C ARG A 71 8.29 5.66 5.83
N ILE A 72 7.00 5.62 5.52
CA ILE A 72 6.26 4.40 5.22
C ILE A 72 6.85 3.72 3.98
N ASP A 73 7.02 4.45 2.87
CA ASP A 73 7.65 3.93 1.64
C ASP A 73 9.02 3.29 1.92
N ASN A 74 9.87 3.96 2.71
CA ASN A 74 11.18 3.44 3.06
C ASN A 74 11.10 2.17 3.92
N LYS A 75 10.18 2.11 4.89
CA LYS A 75 9.97 0.90 5.71
C LYS A 75 9.51 -0.26 4.84
N ILE A 76 8.54 -0.03 3.96
CA ILE A 76 8.06 -1.02 3.01
C ILE A 76 9.20 -1.52 2.13
N PHE A 77 9.96 -0.60 1.53
CA PHE A 77 11.06 -0.96 0.66
C PHE A 77 12.14 -1.80 1.36
N ASN A 78 12.44 -1.49 2.63
CA ASN A 78 13.37 -2.28 3.43
C ASN A 78 12.85 -3.69 3.73
N ILE A 79 11.55 -3.83 4.00
CA ILE A 79 10.90 -5.13 4.22
C ILE A 79 10.89 -5.94 2.92
N LEU A 80 10.49 -5.32 1.80
CA LEU A 80 10.50 -5.96 0.48
C LEU A 80 11.89 -6.44 0.08
N LYS A 81 12.93 -5.66 0.39
CA LYS A 81 14.34 -6.07 0.22
C LYS A 81 14.72 -7.25 1.09
N LYS A 82 14.31 -7.25 2.37
CA LYS A 82 14.62 -8.33 3.32
C LYS A 82 13.97 -9.66 2.92
N HIS A 83 12.79 -9.60 2.32
CA HIS A 83 12.07 -10.78 1.83
C HIS A 83 12.49 -11.27 0.45
N ASP A 84 13.48 -10.61 -0.16
CA ASP A 84 14.00 -10.94 -1.48
C ASP A 84 12.90 -11.23 -2.53
N LEU A 85 11.81 -10.46 -2.46
CA LEU A 85 10.70 -10.55 -3.43
C LEU A 85 11.11 -10.12 -4.85
N PHE A 86 12.38 -9.76 -5.04
CA PHE A 86 13.00 -9.41 -6.31
C PHE A 86 13.86 -10.53 -6.91
N GLU A 87 14.25 -11.57 -6.16
CA GLU A 87 15.04 -12.69 -6.70
C GLU A 87 14.20 -13.78 -7.40
N GLN A 88 12.87 -13.71 -7.34
CA GLN A 88 11.96 -14.70 -7.95
C GLN A 88 11.33 -14.26 -9.30
N ILE A 89 11.86 -13.22 -9.97
CA ILE A 89 11.38 -12.78 -11.29
C ILE A 89 12.45 -12.99 -12.35
#